data_AF-A0A8J3M348-F1
#
_entry.id   AF-A0A8J3M348-F1
#
_cell.length_a   1.000
_cell.length_b   1.000
_cell.length_c   1.000
_cell.angle_alpha   90.00
_cell.angle_beta   90.00
_cell.angle_gamma   90.00
#
_symmetry.space_group_name_H-M   'P 1'
#
loop_
_entity.id
_entity.type
_entity.pdbx_description
1 polymer ?
#
loop_
_entity_poly.entity_id
_entity_poly.type
_entity_poly.pdbx_seq_one_letter_code
_entity_poly.pdbx_strand_id
1 'polypeptide(L)'
;MARYRKKPVTVEAALFDGKLVGEPDGAGAVIKGTCPEWFPAVVREVSNGDKLISELRENEVAVFDGELWIGTLEGAHRASPGDMIIRGVKGELYPCKPDIFAATYDPTPVYP
;
A
#
# COMPACT_ATOMS: atom_id res chain seq x y z
N MET A 1 -25.16 26.03 1.36
CA MET A 1 -23.77 25.51 1.32
C MET A 1 -23.48 25.04 -0.10
N ALA A 2 -22.28 25.27 -0.61
CA ALA A 2 -21.86 24.71 -1.89
C ALA A 2 -21.66 23.18 -1.79
N ARG A 3 -21.91 22.45 -2.87
CA ARG A 3 -21.70 21.00 -2.97
C ARG A 3 -20.71 20.74 -4.09
N TYR A 4 -19.79 19.80 -3.86
CA TYR A 4 -18.74 19.42 -4.82
C TYR A 4 -18.73 17.90 -4.99
N ARG A 5 -18.24 17.42 -6.14
CA ARG A 5 -17.97 16.00 -6.42
C ARG A 5 -16.51 15.81 -6.76
N LYS A 6 -15.92 14.67 -6.38
CA LYS A 6 -14.57 14.28 -6.81
C LYS A 6 -14.56 14.14 -8.35
N LYS A 7 -13.45 14.49 -8.99
CA LYS A 7 -13.25 14.16 -10.42
C LYS A 7 -13.09 12.64 -10.57
N PRO A 8 -13.56 12.03 -11.66
CA PRO A 8 -13.24 10.63 -11.94
C PRO A 8 -11.72 10.47 -12.09
N VAL A 9 -11.17 9.40 -11.53
CA VAL A 9 -9.76 9.04 -11.58
C VAL A 9 -9.64 7.52 -11.67
N THR A 10 -8.67 7.04 -12.42
CA THR A 10 -8.21 5.64 -12.36
C THR A 10 -7.03 5.56 -11.40
N VAL A 11 -6.93 4.47 -10.65
CA VAL A 11 -5.81 4.17 -9.74
C VAL A 11 -5.29 2.77 -10.04
N GLU A 12 -4.04 2.51 -9.67
CA GLU A 12 -3.51 1.15 -9.61
C GLU A 12 -3.66 0.65 -8.17
N ALA A 13 -3.90 -0.65 -7.98
CA ALA A 13 -3.95 -1.24 -6.65
C ALA A 13 -3.48 -2.70 -6.66
N ALA A 14 -2.92 -3.16 -5.55
CA ALA A 14 -2.48 -4.54 -5.34
C ALA A 14 -2.87 -5.03 -3.94
N LEU A 15 -3.21 -6.32 -3.82
CA LEU A 15 -3.48 -6.96 -2.54
C LEU A 15 -2.16 -7.19 -1.79
N PHE A 16 -2.05 -6.71 -0.56
CA PHE A 16 -0.99 -7.12 0.35
C PHE A 16 -1.35 -8.44 1.01
N ASP A 17 -0.66 -9.52 0.65
CA ASP A 17 -0.81 -10.88 1.19
C ASP A 17 0.26 -11.23 2.24
N GLY A 18 1.01 -10.22 2.73
CA GLY A 18 2.23 -10.41 3.52
C GLY A 18 3.52 -10.41 2.70
N LYS A 19 3.42 -10.48 1.36
CA LYS A 19 4.56 -10.49 0.43
C LYS A 19 4.45 -9.50 -0.73
N LEU A 20 3.22 -9.19 -1.17
CA LEU A 20 2.82 -8.55 -2.43
C LEU A 20 3.53 -9.20 -3.62
N VAL A 21 2.97 -10.09 -4.47
CA VAL A 21 2.13 -11.29 -4.26
C VAL A 21 2.78 -12.45 -5.06
N GLY A 22 3.00 -13.66 -4.50
CA GLY A 22 3.52 -14.80 -5.30
C GLY A 22 4.18 -15.97 -4.52
N GLU A 23 3.45 -17.09 -4.42
CA GLU A 23 3.80 -18.40 -3.80
C GLU A 23 4.09 -18.42 -2.27
N PRO A 24 3.63 -19.46 -1.52
CA PRO A 24 3.63 -19.44 -0.04
C PRO A 24 4.68 -20.36 0.61
N ASP A 25 5.76 -19.76 1.13
CA ASP A 25 6.81 -20.44 1.91
C ASP A 25 7.14 -19.77 3.27
N GLY A 26 6.30 -18.84 3.72
CA GLY A 26 6.15 -18.55 5.16
C GLY A 26 7.29 -17.79 5.86
N ALA A 27 7.73 -16.67 5.32
CA ALA A 27 8.41 -15.61 6.08
C ALA A 27 7.88 -14.23 5.63
N GLY A 28 7.39 -13.43 6.57
CA GLY A 28 6.64 -12.20 6.31
C GLY A 28 7.49 -10.98 5.95
N ALA A 29 8.22 -11.06 4.84
CA ALA A 29 8.91 -9.94 4.22
C ALA A 29 8.30 -9.64 2.84
N VAL A 30 8.27 -8.37 2.46
CA VAL A 30 7.91 -7.94 1.10
C VAL A 30 9.09 -8.25 0.18
N ILE A 31 8.88 -9.13 -0.80
CA ILE A 31 9.95 -9.65 -1.65
C ILE A 31 9.97 -8.90 -2.98
N LYS A 32 11.13 -8.37 -3.36
CA LYS A 32 11.32 -7.73 -4.66
C LYS A 32 11.15 -8.77 -5.78
N GLY A 33 10.15 -8.58 -6.63
CA GLY A 33 9.83 -9.47 -7.76
C GLY A 33 8.42 -10.07 -7.68
N THR A 34 7.79 -10.06 -6.50
CA THR A 34 6.37 -10.34 -6.36
C THR A 34 5.53 -9.05 -6.46
N CYS A 35 6.12 -7.89 -6.11
CA CYS A 35 5.40 -6.61 -6.08
C CYS A 35 5.18 -6.01 -7.48
N PRO A 36 4.14 -5.20 -7.69
CA PRO A 36 3.99 -4.40 -8.92
C PRO A 36 5.22 -3.50 -9.17
N GLU A 37 5.55 -3.23 -10.44
CA GLU A 37 6.72 -2.40 -10.79
C GLU A 37 6.69 -0.97 -10.21
N TRP A 38 5.49 -0.44 -9.97
CA TRP A 38 5.30 0.86 -9.35
C TRP A 38 5.48 0.87 -7.83
N PHE A 39 5.54 -0.30 -7.19
CA PHE A 39 5.67 -0.41 -5.75
C PHE A 39 7.14 -0.14 -5.33
N PRO A 40 7.38 0.77 -4.37
CA PRO A 40 8.74 1.11 -3.95
C PRO A 40 9.44 -0.07 -3.29
N ALA A 41 10.76 -0.13 -3.42
CA ALA A 41 11.55 -1.08 -2.65
C ALA A 41 11.41 -0.80 -1.15
N VAL A 42 11.33 -1.85 -0.33
CA VAL A 42 11.35 -1.70 1.14
C VAL A 42 12.67 -1.05 1.55
N VAL A 43 12.57 0.11 2.19
CA VAL A 43 13.75 0.89 2.59
C VAL A 43 14.28 0.50 3.97
N ARG A 44 13.45 -0.15 4.81
CA ARG A 44 13.78 -0.52 6.20
C ARG A 44 13.05 -1.81 6.62
N GLU A 45 13.82 -2.77 7.12
CA GLU A 45 13.32 -3.76 8.09
C GLU A 45 13.52 -3.15 9.49
N VAL A 46 12.46 -3.10 10.28
CA VAL A 46 12.46 -2.40 11.57
C VAL A 46 12.49 -3.41 12.72
N SER A 47 13.16 -3.10 13.83
CA SER A 47 13.29 -3.99 14.97
C SER A 47 12.41 -3.55 16.16
N ASN A 48 12.19 -4.45 17.12
CA ASN A 48 11.14 -4.24 18.12
C ASN A 48 11.47 -3.08 19.08
N GLY A 49 10.63 -2.04 19.08
CA GLY A 49 10.78 -0.82 19.89
C GLY A 49 11.21 0.45 19.14
N ASP A 50 11.37 0.39 17.82
CA ASP A 50 11.89 1.50 17.01
C ASP A 50 10.90 2.66 16.79
N LYS A 51 11.40 3.89 16.95
CA LYS A 51 10.68 5.14 16.58
C LYS A 51 10.60 5.36 15.06
N LEU A 52 11.34 4.57 14.28
CA LEU A 52 11.60 4.75 12.85
C LEU A 52 10.35 4.78 11.97
N ILE A 53 9.25 4.15 12.40
CA ILE A 53 7.96 4.19 11.70
C ILE A 53 7.46 5.64 11.58
N SER A 54 7.61 6.46 12.64
CA SER A 54 7.21 7.88 12.62
C SER A 54 8.10 8.78 11.75
N GLU A 55 9.20 8.25 11.20
CA GLU A 55 10.14 8.96 10.32
C GLU A 55 9.97 8.59 8.84
N LEU A 56 9.07 7.66 8.49
CA LEU A 56 8.81 7.28 7.11
C LEU A 56 8.30 8.49 6.32
N ARG A 57 8.99 8.81 5.23
CA ARG A 57 8.62 9.90 4.32
C ARG A 57 7.56 9.43 3.34
N GLU A 58 6.93 10.37 2.64
CA GLU A 58 5.95 10.08 1.60
C GLU A 58 6.47 9.03 0.61
N ASN A 59 5.73 7.92 0.46
CA ASN A 59 6.04 6.76 -0.38
C ASN A 59 7.27 5.92 0.03
N GLU A 60 7.87 6.16 1.20
CA GLU A 60 8.78 5.18 1.82
C GLU A 60 7.96 4.05 2.45
N VAL A 61 8.44 2.82 2.30
CA VAL A 61 7.78 1.63 2.88
C VAL A 61 8.73 0.80 3.72
N ALA A 62 8.23 0.31 4.85
CA ALA A 62 8.97 -0.53 5.80
C ALA A 62 8.14 -1.75 6.20
N VAL A 63 8.81 -2.81 6.66
CA VAL A 63 8.15 -4.00 7.23
C VAL A 63 8.50 -4.11 8.71
N PHE A 64 7.47 -4.34 9.52
CA PHE A 64 7.59 -4.54 10.97
C PHE A 64 6.54 -5.52 11.47
N ASP A 65 6.96 -6.59 12.15
CA ASP A 65 6.09 -7.61 12.74
C ASP A 65 5.08 -8.24 11.73
N GLY A 66 5.51 -8.44 10.49
CA GLY A 66 4.67 -8.95 9.39
C GLY A 66 3.69 -7.93 8.79
N GLU A 67 3.60 -6.73 9.35
CA GLU A 67 2.79 -5.62 8.83
C GLU A 67 3.62 -4.71 7.93
N LEU A 68 2.98 -4.20 6.87
CA LEU A 68 3.55 -3.19 5.98
C LEU A 68 3.25 -1.80 6.55
N TRP A 69 4.24 -0.91 6.54
CA TRP A 69 4.10 0.49 6.91
C TRP A 69 4.43 1.37 5.72
N ILE A 70 3.54 2.32 5.43
CA ILE A 70 3.62 3.24 4.31
C ILE A 70 3.66 4.66 4.86
N GLY A 71 4.72 5.42 4.55
CA GLY A 71 4.77 6.85 4.85
C GLY A 71 3.83 7.61 3.91
N THR A 72 2.88 8.36 4.50
CA THR A 72 1.94 9.22 3.79
C THR A 72 2.08 10.67 4.29
N LEU A 73 1.40 11.63 3.65
CA LEU A 73 1.44 13.03 4.08
C LEU A 73 0.82 13.24 5.48
N GLU A 74 -0.04 12.32 5.91
CA GLU A 74 -0.68 12.27 7.22
C GLU A 74 0.18 11.55 8.28
N GLY A 75 1.33 11.00 7.90
CA GLY A 75 2.20 10.15 8.72
C GLY A 75 2.23 8.70 8.23
N ALA A 76 2.82 7.81 9.03
CA ALA A 76 2.91 6.40 8.67
C ALA A 76 1.60 5.65 8.93
N HIS A 77 1.07 5.02 7.88
CA HIS A 77 -0.09 4.16 7.94
C HIS A 77 0.29 2.68 7.84
N ARG A 78 -0.39 1.84 8.60
CA ARG A 78 -0.20 0.39 8.62
C ARG A 78 -1.14 -0.28 7.62
N ALA A 79 -0.62 -1.26 6.89
CA ALA A 79 -1.39 -2.22 6.10
C ALA A 79 -1.17 -3.62 6.67
N SER A 80 -2.27 -4.34 6.91
CA SER A 80 -2.26 -5.74 7.34
C SER A 80 -2.48 -6.65 6.13
N PRO A 81 -2.02 -7.92 6.16
CA PRO A 81 -2.36 -8.89 5.11
C PRO A 81 -3.88 -8.98 4.90
N GLY A 82 -4.31 -8.87 3.64
CA GLY A 82 -5.71 -8.69 3.22
C GLY A 82 -6.06 -7.26 2.78
N ASP A 83 -5.23 -6.26 3.09
CA ASP A 83 -5.45 -4.87 2.67
C ASP A 83 -5.05 -4.63 1.21
N MET A 84 -5.77 -3.73 0.54
CA MET A 84 -5.41 -3.23 -0.79
C MET A 84 -4.46 -2.04 -0.64
N ILE A 85 -3.29 -2.08 -1.29
CA ILE A 85 -2.43 -0.91 -1.42
C ILE A 85 -2.77 -0.19 -2.71
N ILE A 86 -3.20 1.06 -2.60
CA ILE A 86 -3.59 1.92 -3.72
C ILE A 86 -2.42 2.83 -4.06
N ARG A 87 -2.12 2.95 -5.35
CA ARG A 87 -1.31 4.04 -5.93
C ARG A 87 -2.24 5.12 -6.49
N GLY A 88 -2.23 6.28 -5.85
CA GLY A 88 -2.96 7.46 -6.27
C GLY A 88 -2.36 8.15 -7.51
N VAL A 89 -2.99 9.24 -7.93
CA VAL A 89 -2.80 9.84 -9.27
C VAL A 89 -1.42 10.52 -9.44
N LYS A 90 -0.78 10.92 -8.34
CA LYS A 90 0.59 11.46 -8.31
C LYS A 90 1.62 10.42 -7.89
N GLY A 91 1.23 9.15 -7.73
CA GLY A 91 2.06 8.08 -7.21
C GLY A 91 2.03 7.93 -5.68
N GLU A 92 1.18 8.70 -4.99
CA GLU A 92 0.99 8.62 -3.55
C GLU A 92 0.42 7.26 -3.12
N LEU A 93 0.94 6.65 -2.05
CA LEU A 93 0.56 5.30 -1.61
C LEU A 93 -0.36 5.34 -0.38
N TYR A 94 -1.42 4.53 -0.40
CA TYR A 94 -2.33 4.37 0.74
C TYR A 94 -2.75 2.91 0.95
N PRO A 95 -2.80 2.41 2.20
CA PRO A 95 -3.53 1.18 2.51
C PRO A 95 -5.03 1.45 2.54
N CYS A 96 -5.82 0.47 2.09
CA CYS A 96 -7.27 0.52 2.07
C CYS A 96 -7.84 -0.86 2.44
N LYS A 97 -8.86 -0.90 3.30
CA LYS A 97 -9.52 -2.17 3.64
C LYS A 97 -10.28 -2.72 2.42
N PRO A 98 -10.30 -4.05 2.20
CA PRO A 98 -10.79 -4.63 0.95
C PRO A 98 -12.28 -4.39 0.71
N ASP A 99 -13.08 -4.32 1.78
CA ASP A 99 -14.50 -3.96 1.76
C ASP A 99 -14.71 -2.49 1.37
N ILE A 100 -13.92 -1.57 1.94
CA ILE A 100 -13.93 -0.14 1.59
C ILE A 100 -13.48 0.05 0.13
N PHE A 101 -12.46 -0.69 -0.31
CA PHE A 101 -11.98 -0.65 -1.69
C PHE A 101 -13.08 -1.10 -2.66
N ALA A 102 -13.68 -2.28 -2.43
CA ALA A 102 -14.75 -2.81 -3.28
C ALA A 102 -16.02 -1.92 -3.28
N ALA A 103 -16.29 -1.18 -2.20
CA ALA A 103 -17.39 -0.22 -2.13
C ALA A 103 -17.07 1.14 -2.82
N THR A 104 -15.82 1.40 -3.17
CA THR A 104 -15.34 2.71 -3.67
C THR A 104 -14.83 2.66 -5.11
N TYR A 105 -14.34 1.50 -5.58
CA TYR A 105 -13.65 1.34 -6.86
C TYR A 105 -14.24 0.18 -7.69
N ASP A 106 -14.63 0.49 -8.93
CA ASP A 106 -14.97 -0.50 -9.95
C ASP A 106 -13.73 -0.86 -10.79
N PRO A 107 -13.62 -2.11 -11.29
CA PRO A 107 -12.55 -2.49 -12.20
C PRO A 107 -12.68 -1.76 -13.55
N THR A 108 -11.63 -1.06 -13.97
CA THR A 108 -11.56 -0.46 -15.31
C THR A 108 -11.08 -1.48 -16.35
N PRO A 109 -11.63 -1.51 -17.57
CA PRO A 109 -11.11 -2.37 -18.63
C PRO A 109 -9.64 -2.04 -18.95
N VAL A 110 -8.79 -3.06 -19.04
CA VAL A 110 -7.44 -2.91 -19.58
C VAL A 110 -7.55 -2.85 -21.09
N TYR A 111 -7.37 -1.66 -21.65
CA TYR A 111 -7.24 -1.48 -23.10
C TYR A 111 -5.77 -1.70 -23.50
N PRO A 112 -5.48 -2.55 -24.51
CA PRO A 112 -4.12 -2.80 -25.00
C PRO A 112 -3.55 -1.65 -25.83
#